data_AF-A0ABD2J6F6-F1
#
_entry.id   AF-A0ABD2J6F6-F1
#
_cell.length_a   1.000
_cell.length_b   1.000
_cell.length_c   1.000
_cell.angle_alpha   90.00
_cell.angle_beta   90.00
_cell.angle_gamma   90.00
#
_symmetry.space_group_name_H-M   'P 1'
#
loop_
_entity.id
_entity.type
_entity.pdbx_description
1 polymer ?
#
loop_
_entity_poly.entity_id
_entity_poly.type
_entity_poly.pdbx_seq_one_letter_code
_entity_poly.pdbx_strand_id
1 'polypeptide(L)'
;MQIKVKTLTGSIVTLEVEASDTTEKVLAKIDVNEGVPPGQLLLIFNGEQLENGRSLSSYGVINESSLDLVMRDTAHGVYAPAPATSQQPPSDDMGAAVWAKPATTSTGTPAQTRGGSSNK
;
A
#
# COMPACT_ATOMS: atom_id res chain seq x y z
N MET A 1 -25.80 8.61 -9.09
CA MET A 1 -26.26 9.37 -7.88
C MET A 1 -25.37 10.58 -7.65
N GLN A 2 -25.81 11.58 -6.88
CA GLN A 2 -24.99 12.76 -6.56
C GLN A 2 -24.63 12.80 -5.09
N ILE A 3 -23.38 13.11 -4.77
CA ILE A 3 -22.89 13.27 -3.38
C ILE A 3 -22.20 14.62 -3.22
N LYS A 4 -22.20 15.13 -1.99
CA LYS A 4 -21.52 16.37 -1.60
C LYS A 4 -20.23 16.00 -0.89
N VAL A 5 -19.09 16.42 -1.41
CA VAL A 5 -17.80 16.19 -0.76
C VAL A 5 -17.24 17.53 -0.30
N LYS A 6 -16.99 17.65 1.00
CA LYS A 6 -16.32 18.80 1.58
C LYS A 6 -14.82 18.61 1.44
N THR A 7 -14.15 19.48 0.67
CA THR A 7 -12.71 19.45 0.44
C THR A 7 -11.94 19.94 1.68
N LEU A 8 -10.61 19.79 1.67
CA LEU A 8 -9.70 20.29 2.72
C LEU A 8 -9.85 21.80 2.96
N THR A 9 -10.19 22.55 1.90
CA THR A 9 -10.40 24.00 1.97
C THR A 9 -11.75 24.38 2.57
N GLY A 10 -12.57 23.40 2.94
CA GLY A 10 -13.93 23.60 3.44
C GLY A 10 -14.97 23.90 2.35
N SER A 11 -14.58 23.81 1.07
CA SER A 11 -15.49 24.01 -0.06
C SER A 11 -16.27 22.71 -0.33
N ILE A 12 -17.56 22.82 -0.64
CA ILE A 12 -18.39 21.65 -0.96
C ILE A 12 -18.43 21.49 -2.48
N VAL A 13 -18.02 20.33 -2.97
CA VAL A 13 -18.08 19.96 -4.39
C VAL A 13 -19.10 18.84 -4.56
N THR A 14 -19.99 18.99 -5.55
CA THR A 14 -20.96 17.95 -5.89
C THR A 14 -20.36 17.05 -6.96
N LEU A 15 -20.32 15.73 -6.69
CA LEU A 15 -19.82 14.73 -7.63
C LEU A 15 -20.90 13.75 -8.03
N GLU A 16 -20.87 13.36 -9.30
CA GLU A 16 -21.71 12.31 -9.85
C GLU A 16 -20.98 10.97 -9.80
N VAL A 17 -21.52 10.04 -9.01
CA VAL A 17 -20.93 8.73 -8.70
C VAL A 17 -22.02 7.66 -8.68
N GLU A 18 -21.63 6.40 -8.80
CA GLU A 18 -22.56 5.26 -8.68
C GLU A 18 -22.51 4.67 -7.26
N ALA A 19 -23.60 4.06 -6.78
CA ALA A 19 -23.62 3.39 -5.47
C ALA A 19 -22.69 2.16 -5.42
N SER A 20 -22.35 1.62 -6.60
CA SER A 20 -21.37 0.56 -6.83
C SER A 20 -19.94 1.08 -6.95
N ASP A 21 -19.73 2.40 -7.11
CA ASP A 21 -18.39 2.97 -7.16
C ASP A 21 -17.69 2.80 -5.80
N THR A 22 -16.38 2.56 -5.86
CA THR A 22 -15.53 2.48 -4.69
C THR A 22 -15.07 3.86 -4.24
N THR A 23 -14.79 3.97 -2.95
CA THR A 23 -14.22 5.18 -2.31
C THR A 23 -12.98 5.71 -3.03
N GLU A 24 -12.10 4.82 -3.51
CA GLU A 24 -10.91 5.19 -4.28
C GLU A 24 -11.24 5.85 -5.62
N LYS A 25 -12.28 5.37 -6.30
CA LYS A 25 -12.71 5.94 -7.58
C LYS A 25 -13.33 7.32 -7.39
N VAL A 26 -14.02 7.54 -6.27
CA VAL A 26 -14.53 8.86 -5.89
C VAL A 26 -13.38 9.82 -5.61
N LEU A 27 -12.37 9.39 -4.85
CA LEU A 27 -11.16 10.18 -4.59
C LEU A 27 -10.42 10.54 -5.87
N ALA A 28 -10.32 9.60 -6.82
CA ALA A 28 -9.71 9.83 -8.12
C ALA A 28 -10.49 10.84 -9.00
N LYS A 29 -11.80 10.99 -8.77
CA LYS A 29 -12.64 12.01 -9.45
C LYS A 29 -12.51 13.39 -8.81
N ILE A 30 -12.04 13.49 -7.58
CA ILE A 30 -11.80 14.77 -6.92
C ILE A 30 -10.45 15.28 -7.42
N ASP A 31 -10.46 16.29 -8.27
CA ASP A 31 -9.25 17.02 -8.66
C ASP A 31 -8.67 17.78 -7.46
N VAL A 32 -7.89 17.08 -6.63
CA VAL A 32 -7.07 17.73 -5.61
C VAL A 32 -5.86 18.33 -6.33
N ASN A 33 -6.01 19.60 -6.71
CA ASN A 33 -5.05 20.43 -7.46
C ASN A 33 -3.64 20.56 -6.82
N GLU A 34 -3.35 19.82 -5.75
CA GLU A 34 -2.07 19.84 -5.03
C GLU A 34 -1.22 18.58 -5.25
N GLY A 35 -1.61 17.67 -6.17
CA GLY A 35 -0.82 16.46 -6.42
C GLY A 35 -0.77 15.52 -5.21
N VAL A 36 -1.75 15.63 -4.31
CA VAL A 36 -1.89 14.77 -3.13
C VAL A 36 -2.33 13.39 -3.61
N PRO A 37 -1.55 12.33 -3.35
CA PRO A 37 -1.92 11.00 -3.80
C PRO A 37 -3.19 10.54 -3.09
N PRO A 38 -4.11 9.83 -3.79
CA PRO A 38 -5.39 9.39 -3.23
C PRO A 38 -5.23 8.43 -2.04
N GLY A 39 -4.05 7.82 -1.85
CA GLY A 39 -3.73 7.00 -0.67
C GLY A 39 -3.48 7.80 0.63
N GLN A 40 -3.34 9.13 0.55
CA GLN A 40 -3.20 10.01 1.72
C GLN A 40 -4.52 10.70 2.10
N LEU A 41 -5.51 10.62 1.22
CA LEU A 41 -6.84 11.21 1.41
C LEU A 41 -7.80 10.16 1.93
N LEU A 42 -8.66 10.57 2.84
CA LEU A 42 -9.68 9.72 3.45
C LEU A 42 -11.03 10.40 3.35
N LEU A 43 -12.04 9.62 3.00
CA LEU A 43 -13.43 10.06 3.07
C LEU A 43 -14.02 9.65 4.40
N ILE A 44 -14.72 10.57 5.06
CA ILE A 44 -15.43 10.35 6.30
C ILE A 44 -16.92 10.53 6.04
N PHE A 45 -17.74 9.58 6.49
CA PHE A 45 -19.19 9.62 6.40
C PHE A 45 -19.81 9.28 7.75
N ASN A 46 -20.70 10.15 8.28
CA ASN A 46 -21.29 10.00 9.62
C ASN A 46 -20.26 9.79 10.76
N GLY A 47 -19.05 10.33 10.60
CA GLY A 47 -17.96 10.13 11.56
C GLY A 47 -17.19 8.81 11.41
N GLU A 48 -17.54 7.97 10.43
CA GLU A 48 -16.81 6.74 10.11
C GLU A 48 -15.89 6.96 8.90
N GLN A 49 -14.64 6.52 9.03
CA GLN A 49 -13.67 6.56 7.92
C GLN A 49 -14.00 5.45 6.93
N LEU A 50 -14.23 5.84 5.68
CA LEU A 50 -14.46 4.91 4.58
C LEU A 50 -13.14 4.28 4.16
N GLU A 51 -13.07 2.94 4.23
CA GLU A 51 -11.92 2.17 3.75
C GLU A 51 -11.81 2.19 2.22
N ASN A 52 -10.57 2.14 1.72
CA ASN A 52 -10.24 1.94 0.32
C ASN A 52 -10.80 0.60 -0.17
N GLY A 53 -11.38 0.59 -1.37
CA GLY A 53 -11.88 -0.62 -2.02
C GLY A 53 -13.28 -1.08 -1.63
N ARG A 54 -13.97 -0.43 -0.67
CA ARG A 54 -15.40 -0.67 -0.42
C ARG A 54 -16.29 0.25 -1.24
N SER A 55 -17.50 -0.23 -1.56
CA SER A 55 -18.52 0.53 -2.28
C SER A 55 -19.23 1.53 -1.37
N LEU A 56 -19.66 2.65 -1.95
CA LEU A 56 -20.45 3.67 -1.24
C LEU A 56 -21.75 3.10 -0.64
N SER A 57 -22.43 2.23 -1.39
CA SER A 57 -23.66 1.56 -0.94
C SER A 57 -23.48 0.73 0.35
N SER A 58 -22.30 0.14 0.56
CA SER A 58 -22.03 -0.69 1.74
C SER A 58 -22.07 0.11 3.05
N TYR A 59 -21.81 1.40 2.99
CA TYR A 59 -21.83 2.32 4.13
C TYR A 59 -23.17 3.06 4.26
N GLY A 60 -24.15 2.76 3.40
CA GLY A 60 -25.42 3.47 3.37
C GLY A 60 -25.32 4.89 2.82
N VAL A 61 -24.31 5.18 1.98
CA VAL A 61 -24.23 6.46 1.27
C VAL A 61 -25.32 6.51 0.21
N ILE A 62 -26.22 7.47 0.37
CA ILE A 62 -27.35 7.74 -0.54
C ILE A 62 -27.11 9.02 -1.35
N ASN A 63 -28.02 9.30 -2.28
CA ASN A 63 -28.04 10.59 -2.99
C ASN A 63 -28.13 11.75 -1.98
N GLU A 64 -27.38 12.83 -2.25
CA GLU A 64 -27.23 14.03 -1.41
C GLU A 64 -26.51 13.81 -0.08
N SER A 65 -25.90 12.65 0.13
CA SER A 65 -25.04 12.41 1.29
C SER A 65 -23.85 13.38 1.28
N SER A 66 -23.48 13.84 2.48
CA SER A 66 -22.32 14.71 2.69
C SER A 66 -21.16 13.90 3.25
N LEU A 67 -20.02 13.95 2.56
CA LEU A 67 -18.79 13.29 2.95
C LEU A 67 -17.74 14.37 3.22
N ASP A 68 -16.95 14.18 4.27
CA ASP A 68 -15.82 15.04 4.57
C ASP A 68 -14.54 14.41 4.04
N LEU A 69 -13.77 15.18 3.26
CA LEU A 69 -12.45 14.78 2.80
C LEU A 69 -11.41 15.26 3.82
N VAL A 70 -10.65 14.32 4.37
CA VAL A 70 -9.59 14.59 5.34
C VAL A 70 -8.27 14.08 4.78
N MET A 71 -7.22 14.89 4.93
CA MET A 71 -5.86 14.48 4.59
C MET A 71 -5.20 13.91 5.84
N ARG A 72 -4.62 12.72 5.72
CA ARG A 72 -3.63 12.27 6.72
C ARG A 72 -2.35 13.02 6.47
N ASP A 73 -2.15 14.07 7.23
CA ASP A 73 -0.87 14.74 7.31
C ASP A 73 0.13 13.78 7.98
N THR A 74 0.99 13.16 7.17
CA THR A 74 2.14 12.40 7.63
C THR A 74 3.35 13.31 7.86
N ALA A 75 3.16 14.59 8.19
CA ALA A 75 4.28 15.45 8.55
C ALA A 75 4.70 15.15 9.99
N HIS A 76 5.56 14.15 10.14
CA HIS A 76 6.79 14.21 10.94
C HIS A 76 7.70 13.02 10.55
N GLY A 77 8.40 13.16 9.42
CA GLY A 77 9.82 12.80 9.37
C GLY A 77 10.28 11.36 9.11
N VAL A 78 9.44 10.35 8.87
CA VAL A 78 9.93 9.02 8.40
C VAL A 78 8.89 8.30 7.53
N TYR A 79 8.76 8.66 6.26
CA TYR A 79 8.23 7.72 5.25
C TYR A 79 9.35 7.38 4.28
N ALA A 80 10.09 6.33 4.62
CA ALA A 80 10.77 5.54 3.60
C ALA A 80 9.67 5.00 2.66
N PRO A 81 9.84 5.06 1.34
CA PRO A 81 8.89 4.42 0.43
C PRO A 81 8.90 2.92 0.75
N ALA A 82 7.79 2.41 1.30
CA ALA A 82 7.57 0.97 1.33
C ALA A 82 7.59 0.49 -0.12
N PRO A 83 8.50 -0.43 -0.51
CA PRO A 83 8.52 -0.92 -1.87
C PRO A 83 7.17 -1.60 -2.13
N ALA A 84 6.54 -1.22 -3.24
CA ALA A 84 5.45 -1.99 -3.80
C ALA A 84 5.93 -3.42 -4.04
N THR A 85 5.60 -4.32 -3.14
CA THR A 85 5.68 -5.77 -3.39
C THR A 85 4.52 -6.40 -2.67
N SER A 86 3.35 -6.36 -3.32
CA SER A 86 2.39 -7.45 -3.24
C SER A 86 1.32 -7.28 -4.32
N GLN A 87 1.65 -7.69 -5.56
CA GLN A 87 0.76 -8.42 -6.47
C GLN A 87 1.45 -8.68 -7.83
N GLN A 88 2.33 -9.72 -7.83
CA GLN A 88 2.90 -10.56 -8.93
C GLN A 88 3.66 -9.89 -10.10
N PRO A 89 4.56 -10.59 -10.86
CA PRO A 89 4.74 -12.04 -11.06
C PRO A 89 6.23 -12.50 -10.95
N PRO A 90 6.66 -13.76 -11.21
CA PRO A 90 6.61 -14.39 -12.53
C PRO A 90 6.14 -15.85 -12.49
N SER A 91 5.15 -16.18 -13.33
CA SER A 91 5.12 -17.53 -13.89
C SER A 91 6.17 -17.54 -15.00
N ASP A 92 7.44 -17.78 -14.67
CA ASP A 92 8.36 -18.49 -15.55
C ASP A 92 9.64 -18.87 -14.82
N ASP A 93 10.17 -20.00 -15.25
CA ASP A 93 11.15 -20.87 -14.63
C ASP A 93 12.57 -20.25 -14.52
N MET A 94 13.34 -20.80 -13.56
CA MET A 94 14.81 -20.74 -13.39
C MET A 94 15.45 -19.73 -12.41
N GLY A 95 15.97 -20.28 -11.30
CA GLY A 95 17.27 -19.90 -10.71
C GLY A 95 17.28 -19.15 -9.37
N ALA A 96 17.16 -19.87 -8.26
CA ALA A 96 17.21 -19.33 -6.90
C ALA A 96 18.63 -18.93 -6.42
N ALA A 97 18.77 -17.70 -5.92
CA ALA A 97 19.90 -17.19 -5.11
C ALA A 97 19.47 -15.82 -4.53
N VAL A 98 19.71 -15.37 -3.30
CA VAL A 98 20.36 -15.81 -2.06
C VAL A 98 19.93 -14.76 -1.01
N TRP A 99 19.55 -15.14 0.22
CA TRP A 99 19.42 -14.19 1.34
C TRP A 99 20.39 -14.59 2.47
N ALA A 100 21.24 -13.66 2.85
CA ALA A 100 22.38 -13.84 3.74
C ALA A 100 22.03 -13.78 5.24
N LYS A 101 22.97 -14.26 6.09
CA LYS A 101 23.13 -13.89 7.51
C LYS A 101 24.63 -13.72 7.81
N PRO A 102 25.07 -12.74 8.64
CA PRO A 102 26.50 -12.51 8.92
C PRO A 102 26.97 -13.00 10.30
N ALA A 103 28.31 -13.10 10.42
CA ALA A 103 29.18 -13.23 11.62
C ALA A 103 29.21 -14.62 12.31
N THR A 104 30.32 -15.20 12.78
CA THR A 104 31.73 -14.80 13.01
C THR A 104 32.64 -16.05 13.08
N THR A 105 33.91 -15.89 12.68
CA THR A 105 35.17 -16.49 13.22
C THR A 105 35.29 -18.00 13.51
N SER A 106 36.14 -18.69 12.74
CA SER A 106 37.43 -19.31 13.20
C SER A 106 37.91 -20.30 12.12
N THR A 107 38.95 -19.96 11.36
CA THR A 107 40.31 -20.49 11.56
C THR A 107 40.38 -22.02 11.60
N GLY A 108 40.94 -22.63 10.55
CA GLY A 108 41.51 -23.97 10.65
C GLY A 108 41.50 -24.82 9.39
N THR A 109 42.34 -24.49 8.41
CA THR A 109 43.03 -25.56 7.64
C THR A 109 44.23 -25.98 8.50
N PRO A 110 44.55 -27.29 8.60
CA PRO A 110 45.44 -27.82 7.58
C PRO A 110 45.10 -29.25 7.15
N ALA A 111 45.56 -29.54 5.94
CA ALA A 111 45.78 -30.87 5.40
C ALA A 111 46.48 -31.78 6.42
N GLN A 112 46.07 -33.04 6.47
CA GLN A 112 46.90 -34.11 7.01
C GLN A 112 46.99 -35.25 6.01
N THR A 113 48.16 -35.30 5.39
CA THR A 113 48.76 -36.43 4.69
C THR A 113 48.95 -37.62 5.64
N ARG A 114 48.55 -38.83 5.23
CA ARG A 114 49.19 -40.10 5.61
C ARG A 114 48.77 -41.13 4.56
N GLY A 115 49.64 -41.61 3.69
CA GLY A 115 50.78 -42.47 4.03
C GLY A 115 50.29 -43.92 3.97
N GLY A 116 50.64 -44.63 2.90
CA GLY A 116 50.08 -45.93 2.53
C GLY A 116 50.41 -47.10 3.46
N SER A 117 49.79 -48.25 3.17
CA SER A 117 50.36 -49.56 3.47
C SER A 117 49.63 -50.65 2.69
N SER A 118 50.44 -51.50 2.08
CA SER A 118 50.16 -52.78 1.41
C SER A 118 49.17 -53.70 2.15
N ASN A 119 48.37 -54.48 1.40
CA ASN A 119 48.57 -55.95 1.29
C ASN A 119 47.43 -56.69 0.55
N LYS A 120 47.91 -57.60 -0.33
CA LYS A 120 47.31 -58.71 -1.10
C LYS A 120 46.72 -58.37 -2.46
#